data_AF-A0A1X0SB86-F1
#
_entry.id   AF-A0A1X0SB86-F1
#
_cell.length_a   1.000
_cell.length_b   1.000
_cell.length_c   1.000
_cell.angle_alpha   90.00
_cell.angle_beta   90.00
_cell.angle_gamma   90.00
#
_symmetry.space_group_name_H-M   'P 1'
#
loop_
_entity.id
_entity.type
_entity.pdbx_description
1 polymer ?
#
loop_
_entity_poly.entity_id
_entity_poly.type
_entity_poly.pdbx_seq_one_letter_code
_entity_poly.pdbx_strand_id
1 'polypeptide(L)'
;MRALLLFSGLISGSLALITDTGEECIVVTPIGNTVVKAGEKMKIQWSHSHIEAFENIYLTLTDGVQNPVIIASNVRTDQRKITVDLPRTLIPSNAYRLTLGEPPHHCTVGKLRVVAAAPVMGDPYNPANTTTTPGVYPKEEDGARQLTNHNAILLTGLLSIVYIVLQFHFI
;
A
#
# COMPACT_ATOMS: atom_id res chain seq x y z
N MET A 1 32.10 52.55 -6.95
CA MET A 1 31.48 51.28 -7.43
C MET A 1 31.20 50.40 -6.22
N ARG A 2 29.94 50.28 -5.82
CA ARG A 2 29.49 49.28 -4.82
C ARG A 2 28.07 48.87 -5.19
N ALA A 3 27.94 47.78 -5.93
CA ALA A 3 26.67 47.11 -6.14
C ALA A 3 26.59 45.97 -5.13
N LEU A 4 25.81 46.16 -4.06
CA LEU A 4 25.39 45.07 -3.18
C LEU A 4 24.19 44.38 -3.84
N LEU A 5 24.42 43.21 -4.43
CA LEU A 5 23.35 42.33 -4.87
C LEU A 5 22.91 41.48 -3.68
N LEU A 6 21.80 41.89 -3.04
CA LEU A 6 21.06 41.08 -2.09
C LEU A 6 20.33 39.97 -2.84
N PHE A 7 20.95 38.80 -2.96
CA PHE A 7 20.25 37.58 -3.33
C PHE A 7 19.66 36.95 -2.07
N SER A 8 18.48 37.42 -1.67
CA SER A 8 17.60 36.68 -0.76
C SER A 8 17.00 35.49 -1.52
N GLY A 9 17.78 34.41 -1.62
CA GLY A 9 17.35 33.15 -2.19
C GLY A 9 16.27 32.52 -1.32
N LEU A 10 15.08 32.39 -1.92
CA LEU A 10 13.96 31.59 -1.45
C LEU A 10 14.42 30.14 -1.19
N ILE A 11 14.76 29.81 0.05
CA ILE A 11 14.74 28.42 0.50
C ILE A 11 13.30 28.12 0.94
N SER A 12 12.38 28.08 -0.03
CA SER A 12 11.13 27.36 0.19
C SER A 12 11.46 25.89 -0.09
N GLY A 13 12.02 25.24 0.94
CA GLY A 13 12.30 23.82 0.92
C GLY A 13 11.03 23.07 0.54
N SER A 14 11.12 22.30 -0.54
CA SER A 14 10.07 21.40 -0.96
C SER A 14 9.90 20.29 0.09
N LEU A 15 9.10 20.54 1.11
CA LEU A 15 8.52 19.50 1.96
C LEU A 15 7.41 18.82 1.16
N ALA A 16 7.82 17.95 0.24
CA ALA A 16 6.88 17.11 -0.49
C ALA A 16 6.47 15.92 0.40
N LEU A 17 5.23 16.02 0.90
CA LEU A 17 4.30 14.93 1.23
C LEU A 17 4.67 14.01 2.41
N ILE A 18 4.53 14.54 3.63
CA ILE A 18 4.05 13.71 4.74
C ILE A 18 2.54 13.66 4.61
N THR A 19 2.01 12.61 3.99
CA THR A 19 0.57 12.33 4.02
C THR A 19 0.20 11.87 5.43
N ASP A 20 -0.54 12.74 6.13
CA ASP A 20 -1.39 12.48 7.29
C ASP A 20 -0.71 11.87 8.54
N THR A 21 -0.23 12.74 9.44
CA THR A 21 0.33 12.37 10.76
C THR A 21 -0.75 12.00 11.79
N GLY A 22 -1.84 11.37 11.35
CA GLY A 22 -2.89 10.82 12.21
C GLY A 22 -2.83 9.30 12.39
N GLU A 23 -1.99 8.59 11.63
CA GLU A 23 -1.88 7.12 11.72
C GLU A 23 -0.93 6.71 12.86
N GLU A 24 -1.45 5.96 13.82
CA GLU A 24 -0.70 5.55 15.02
C GLU A 24 0.16 4.29 14.83
N CYS A 25 0.12 3.70 13.65
CA CYS A 25 1.01 2.64 13.21
C CYS A 25 1.12 2.60 11.69
N ILE A 26 2.15 1.91 11.19
CA ILE A 26 2.36 1.70 9.76
C ILE A 26 2.31 0.20 9.47
N VAL A 27 1.45 -0.21 8.55
CA VAL A 27 1.40 -1.59 8.06
C VAL A 27 2.55 -1.80 7.06
N VAL A 28 3.41 -2.76 7.36
CA VAL A 28 4.58 -3.13 6.55
C VAL A 28 4.21 -4.20 5.53
N THR A 29 3.28 -5.09 5.87
CA THR A 29 2.77 -6.13 4.98
C THR A 29 1.33 -6.45 5.38
N PRO A 30 0.38 -6.58 4.44
CA PRO A 30 0.54 -6.35 3.00
C PRO A 30 0.75 -4.87 2.66
N ILE A 31 1.28 -4.60 1.46
CA ILE A 31 1.32 -3.25 0.87
C ILE A 31 0.18 -3.07 -0.14
N GLY A 32 -0.05 -1.84 -0.61
CA GLY A 32 -1.05 -1.59 -1.64
C GLY A 32 -0.84 -2.47 -2.88
N ASN A 33 -1.94 -2.90 -3.52
CA ASN A 33 -1.97 -3.83 -4.65
C ASN A 33 -1.47 -5.26 -4.36
N THR A 34 -1.17 -5.62 -3.10
CA THR A 34 -0.89 -7.01 -2.75
C THR A 34 -2.06 -7.91 -3.13
N VAL A 35 -1.76 -9.05 -3.74
CA VAL A 35 -2.75 -10.07 -4.13
C VAL A 35 -2.86 -11.12 -3.02
N VAL A 36 -4.09 -11.38 -2.58
CA VAL A 36 -4.41 -12.41 -1.60
C VAL A 36 -5.59 -13.25 -2.07
N LYS A 37 -5.67 -14.49 -1.62
CA LYS A 37 -6.73 -15.43 -2.04
C LYS A 37 -7.73 -15.65 -0.92
N ALA A 38 -9.01 -15.54 -1.23
CA ALA A 38 -10.08 -15.90 -0.32
C ALA A 38 -9.92 -17.37 0.13
N GLY A 39 -10.13 -17.66 1.42
CA GLY A 39 -9.96 -19.00 1.97
C GLY A 39 -8.52 -19.43 2.26
N GLU A 40 -7.53 -18.57 2.01
CA GLU A 40 -6.12 -18.81 2.38
C GLU A 40 -5.69 -17.95 3.57
N LYS A 41 -4.49 -18.24 4.09
CA LYS A 41 -3.89 -17.45 5.17
C LYS A 41 -3.18 -16.22 4.62
N MET A 42 -3.35 -15.08 5.28
CA MET A 42 -2.64 -13.83 5.00
C MET A 42 -1.73 -13.46 6.17
N LYS A 43 -0.50 -13.05 5.88
CA LYS A 43 0.40 -12.46 6.88
C LYS A 43 0.17 -10.96 6.96
N ILE A 44 0.09 -10.45 8.18
CA ILE A 44 -0.01 -9.02 8.47
C ILE A 44 1.17 -8.65 9.37
N GLN A 45 1.87 -7.56 9.05
CA GLN A 45 3.00 -7.04 9.80
C GLN A 45 2.91 -5.52 9.87
N TRP A 46 3.27 -4.94 11.01
CA TRP A 46 3.31 -3.50 11.26
C TRP A 46 4.60 -3.09 11.97
N SER A 47 4.90 -1.79 11.98
CA SER A 47 6.12 -1.24 12.57
C SER A 47 6.05 -1.13 14.10
N HIS A 48 5.28 -0.16 14.58
CA HIS A 48 5.05 0.19 15.97
C HIS A 48 3.63 0.73 16.09
N SER A 49 2.98 0.53 17.23
CA SER A 49 1.66 1.08 17.53
C SER A 49 1.68 1.71 18.91
N HIS A 50 0.93 2.80 19.08
CA HIS A 50 0.79 3.51 20.36
C HIS A 50 -0.25 2.87 21.30
N ILE A 51 -1.01 1.88 20.83
CA ILE A 51 -1.98 1.11 21.62
C ILE A 51 -1.47 -0.30 21.91
N GLU A 52 -1.96 -0.92 22.98
CA GLU A 52 -1.51 -2.25 23.44
C GLU A 52 -2.06 -3.40 22.58
N ALA A 53 -3.27 -3.25 22.03
CA ALA A 53 -3.90 -4.24 21.17
C ALA A 53 -4.82 -3.59 20.15
N PHE A 54 -4.90 -4.19 18.95
CA PHE A 54 -5.95 -3.90 17.98
C PHE A 54 -7.21 -4.69 18.37
N GLU A 55 -8.29 -3.99 18.71
CA GLU A 55 -9.57 -4.63 19.01
C GLU A 55 -10.08 -5.42 17.82
N ASN A 56 -10.05 -4.81 16.63
CA ASN A 56 -10.43 -5.44 15.37
C ASN A 56 -9.39 -5.19 14.28
N ILE A 57 -9.18 -6.22 13.45
CA ILE A 57 -8.51 -6.11 12.16
C ILE A 57 -9.50 -6.58 11.12
N TYR A 58 -9.79 -5.75 10.13
CA TYR A 58 -10.88 -5.99 9.20
C TYR A 58 -10.58 -5.55 7.77
N LEU A 59 -11.33 -6.14 6.83
CA LEU A 59 -11.32 -5.80 5.42
C LEU A 59 -12.62 -5.07 5.05
N THR A 60 -12.51 -3.92 4.42
CA THR A 60 -13.64 -3.17 3.88
C THR A 60 -13.55 -3.12 2.37
N LEU A 61 -14.62 -3.49 1.67
CA LEU A 61 -14.74 -3.35 0.24
C LEU A 61 -15.11 -1.88 -0.09
N THR A 62 -14.21 -1.16 -0.76
CA THR A 62 -14.38 0.30 -0.97
C THR A 62 -15.16 0.68 -2.23
N ASP A 63 -15.38 -0.26 -3.16
CA ASP A 63 -16.12 -0.06 -4.41
C ASP A 63 -17.58 -0.55 -4.34
N GLY A 64 -18.07 -0.88 -3.14
CA GLY A 64 -19.43 -1.40 -2.95
C GLY A 64 -19.99 -1.14 -1.55
N VAL A 65 -21.22 -1.61 -1.33
CA VAL A 65 -21.92 -1.52 -0.04
C VAL A 65 -21.82 -2.89 0.63
N GLN A 66 -20.69 -3.14 1.30
CA GLN A 66 -20.50 -4.34 2.09
C GLN A 66 -20.06 -3.98 3.50
N ASN A 67 -20.57 -4.71 4.48
CA ASN A 67 -20.12 -4.55 5.86
C ASN A 67 -18.64 -4.97 5.97
N PRO A 68 -17.86 -4.32 6.86
CA PRO A 68 -16.51 -4.75 7.16
C PRO A 68 -16.46 -6.23 7.57
N VAL A 69 -15.46 -6.95 7.05
CA VAL A 69 -15.21 -8.35 7.39
C VAL A 69 -14.08 -8.40 8.41
N ILE A 70 -14.41 -8.71 9.66
CA ILE A 70 -13.43 -8.88 10.73
C ILE A 70 -12.66 -10.19 10.50
N ILE A 71 -11.33 -10.11 10.44
CA ILE A 71 -10.44 -11.24 10.17
C ILE A 71 -9.54 -11.59 11.36
N ALA A 72 -9.44 -10.70 12.35
CA ALA A 72 -8.87 -10.98 13.66
C ALA A 72 -9.39 -9.96 14.68
N SER A 73 -9.35 -10.33 15.96
CA SER A 73 -9.71 -9.45 17.07
C SER A 73 -8.75 -9.63 18.24
N ASN A 74 -8.66 -8.62 19.12
CA ASN A 74 -7.82 -8.60 20.32
C ASN A 74 -6.35 -8.97 20.06
N VAL A 75 -5.77 -8.40 18.99
CA VAL A 75 -4.40 -8.68 18.57
C VAL A 75 -3.43 -7.77 19.30
N ARG A 76 -2.57 -8.33 20.14
CA ARG A 76 -1.53 -7.55 20.84
C ARG A 76 -0.54 -6.94 19.84
N THR A 77 -0.29 -5.64 19.97
CA THR A 77 0.53 -4.88 19.01
C THR A 77 2.03 -5.14 19.17
N ASP A 78 2.46 -5.63 20.33
CA ASP A 78 3.85 -6.00 20.63
C ASP A 78 4.37 -7.18 19.78
N GLN A 79 3.47 -8.00 19.25
CA GLN A 79 3.79 -9.12 18.36
C GLN A 79 4.33 -8.65 17.00
N ARG A 80 3.99 -7.41 16.57
CA ARG A 80 4.35 -6.78 15.28
C ARG A 80 3.91 -7.53 14.02
N LYS A 81 3.38 -8.74 14.15
CA LYS A 81 2.91 -9.58 13.05
C LYS A 81 1.88 -10.60 13.53
N ILE A 82 1.00 -11.00 12.63
CA ILE A 82 0.10 -12.14 12.78
C ILE A 82 -0.10 -12.86 11.44
N THR A 83 -0.70 -14.05 11.50
CA THR A 83 -1.26 -14.73 10.33
C THR A 83 -2.74 -14.94 10.58
N VAL A 84 -3.57 -14.52 9.62
CA VAL A 84 -5.04 -14.58 9.70
C VAL A 84 -5.58 -15.48 8.61
N ASP A 85 -6.69 -16.16 8.88
CA ASP A 85 -7.42 -16.93 7.88
C ASP A 85 -8.40 -16.00 7.15
N LEU A 86 -8.30 -15.91 5.83
CA LEU A 86 -9.24 -15.13 5.02
C LEU A 86 -10.50 -15.93 4.76
N PRO A 87 -11.71 -15.34 4.94
CA PRO A 87 -12.95 -16.04 4.62
C PRO A 87 -13.01 -16.43 3.15
N ARG A 88 -13.52 -17.64 2.87
CA ARG A 88 -13.80 -18.11 1.49
C ARG A 88 -14.90 -17.29 0.80
N THR A 89 -15.73 -16.61 1.58
CA THR A 89 -16.87 -15.81 1.12
C THR A 89 -16.50 -14.40 0.66
N LEU A 90 -15.22 -14.02 0.73
CA LEU A 90 -14.77 -12.73 0.21
C LEU A 90 -15.05 -12.65 -1.30
N ILE A 91 -15.63 -11.53 -1.72
CA ILE A 91 -15.91 -11.26 -3.13
C ILE A 91 -14.60 -10.88 -3.82
N PRO A 92 -14.26 -11.42 -4.99
CA PRO A 92 -13.09 -10.97 -5.74
C PRO A 92 -13.19 -9.48 -6.12
N SER A 93 -12.20 -8.67 -5.73
CA SER A 93 -12.11 -7.24 -6.07
C SER A 93 -10.68 -6.71 -5.91
N ASN A 94 -10.35 -5.60 -6.56
CA ASN A 94 -9.10 -4.86 -6.41
C ASN A 94 -9.20 -3.67 -5.42
N ALA A 95 -10.34 -3.54 -4.72
CA ALA A 95 -10.69 -2.36 -3.94
C ALA A 95 -10.82 -2.63 -2.44
N TYR A 96 -10.20 -3.68 -1.91
CA TYR A 96 -10.21 -3.91 -0.47
C TYR A 96 -9.28 -2.95 0.26
N ARG A 97 -9.74 -2.43 1.39
CA ARG A 97 -8.93 -1.74 2.39
C ARG A 97 -8.79 -2.64 3.61
N LEU A 98 -7.56 -2.86 4.05
CA LEU A 98 -7.26 -3.46 5.34
C LEU A 98 -7.14 -2.35 6.37
N THR A 99 -7.80 -2.53 7.51
CA THR A 99 -7.68 -1.64 8.67
C THR A 99 -7.28 -2.44 9.90
N LEU A 100 -6.30 -1.93 10.64
CA LEU A 100 -5.91 -2.43 11.95
C LEU A 100 -6.34 -1.41 13.00
N GLY A 101 -7.11 -1.85 14.00
CA GLY A 101 -7.66 -0.98 15.03
C GLY A 101 -8.91 -0.24 14.57
N GLU A 102 -9.31 0.74 15.37
CA GLU A 102 -10.48 1.59 15.12
C GLU A 102 -10.10 3.06 15.32
N PRO A 103 -10.75 4.01 14.61
CA PRO A 103 -10.51 5.42 14.84
C PRO A 103 -10.68 5.79 16.33
N PRO A 104 -9.82 6.68 16.88
CA PRO A 104 -8.75 7.40 16.20
C PRO A 104 -7.47 6.57 16.00
N HIS A 105 -7.28 5.51 16.78
CA HIS A 105 -6.05 4.73 16.89
C HIS A 105 -6.02 3.57 15.85
N HIS A 106 -5.84 3.91 14.58
CA HIS A 106 -5.89 2.92 13.48
C HIS A 106 -4.88 3.18 12.38
N CYS A 107 -4.71 2.16 11.53
CA CYS A 107 -3.75 2.15 10.44
C CYS A 107 -4.37 1.42 9.26
N THR A 108 -4.13 1.92 8.05
CA THR A 108 -4.81 1.37 6.87
C THR A 108 -3.87 1.02 5.74
N VAL A 109 -4.28 0.03 4.94
CA VAL A 109 -3.69 -0.28 3.63
C VAL A 109 -4.82 -0.38 2.62
N GLY A 110 -4.82 0.52 1.65
CA GLY A 110 -5.79 0.50 0.56
C GLY A 110 -5.39 -0.40 -0.60
N LYS A 111 -6.36 -0.67 -1.49
CA LYS A 111 -6.17 -1.33 -2.80
C LYS A 111 -5.59 -2.75 -2.71
N LEU A 112 -5.98 -3.55 -1.73
CA LEU A 112 -5.69 -4.97 -1.74
C LEU A 112 -6.53 -5.67 -2.82
N ARG A 113 -5.89 -6.61 -3.52
CA ARG A 113 -6.53 -7.42 -4.56
C ARG A 113 -6.88 -8.79 -3.97
N VAL A 114 -8.17 -9.06 -3.81
CA VAL A 114 -8.68 -10.36 -3.39
C VAL A 114 -9.10 -11.15 -4.62
N VAL A 115 -8.59 -12.36 -4.76
CA VAL A 115 -9.01 -13.33 -5.80
C VAL A 115 -9.82 -14.47 -5.20
N ALA A 116 -10.63 -15.13 -6.02
CA ALA A 116 -11.56 -16.17 -5.61
C ALA A 116 -10.87 -17.36 -4.92
N ALA A 117 -11.58 -17.98 -3.98
CA ALA A 117 -11.12 -19.19 -3.30
C ALA A 117 -10.96 -20.35 -4.28
N ALA A 118 -10.00 -21.24 -4.01
CA ALA A 118 -9.91 -22.49 -4.74
C ALA A 118 -11.17 -23.36 -4.51
N PRO A 119 -11.72 -24.02 -5.54
CA PRO A 119 -12.85 -24.92 -5.37
C PRO A 119 -12.50 -26.05 -4.39
N VAL A 120 -13.43 -26.37 -3.48
CA VAL A 120 -13.25 -27.54 -2.60
C VAL A 120 -13.62 -28.78 -3.41
N MET A 121 -12.69 -29.73 -3.53
CA MET A 121 -13.04 -31.05 -4.07
C MET A 121 -14.06 -31.70 -3.14
N GLY A 122 -15.34 -31.75 -3.56
CA GLY A 122 -16.45 -32.29 -2.79
C GLY A 122 -17.78 -31.58 -3.00
N ASP A 123 -17.78 -30.34 -3.51
CA ASP A 123 -19.02 -29.71 -3.98
C ASP A 123 -19.43 -30.32 -5.33
N PRO A 124 -20.70 -30.72 -5.53
CA PRO A 124 -21.17 -31.13 -6.85
C PRO A 124 -20.99 -29.93 -7.79
N TYR A 125 -20.10 -30.10 -8.76
CA TYR A 125 -19.90 -29.16 -9.84
C TYR A 125 -21.25 -28.90 -10.52
N ASN A 126 -21.88 -27.76 -10.20
CA ASN A 126 -23.08 -27.29 -10.88
C ASN A 126 -22.65 -26.18 -11.85
N PRO A 127 -22.49 -26.48 -13.15
CA PRO A 127 -22.11 -25.49 -14.15
C PRO A 127 -23.19 -24.42 -14.39
N ALA A 128 -24.36 -24.52 -13.75
CA ALA A 128 -25.48 -23.59 -13.95
C ALA A 128 -25.45 -22.33 -13.06
N ASN A 129 -24.55 -22.22 -12.07
CA ASN A 129 -24.46 -21.02 -11.22
C ASN A 129 -23.18 -20.20 -11.44
N THR A 130 -22.33 -20.61 -12.37
CA THR A 130 -21.21 -19.81 -12.85
C THR A 130 -21.70 -18.92 -13.99
N THR A 131 -22.48 -17.89 -13.66
CA THR A 131 -22.50 -16.67 -14.47
C THR A 131 -21.18 -15.94 -14.22
N THR A 132 -20.07 -16.61 -14.55
CA THR A 132 -18.83 -15.96 -14.95
C THR A 132 -19.16 -15.30 -16.27
N THR A 133 -19.69 -14.09 -16.22
CA THR A 133 -19.30 -13.10 -17.23
C THR A 133 -17.77 -13.16 -17.23
N PRO A 134 -17.10 -13.52 -18.34
CA PRO A 134 -15.65 -13.45 -18.39
C PRO A 134 -15.31 -11.98 -18.19
N GLY A 135 -15.03 -11.61 -16.95
CA GLY A 135 -14.39 -10.35 -16.64
C GLY A 135 -13.09 -10.40 -17.42
N VAL A 136 -13.08 -9.69 -18.54
CA VAL A 136 -11.90 -9.38 -19.31
C VAL A 136 -10.98 -8.68 -18.32
N TYR A 137 -10.10 -9.45 -17.68
CA TYR A 137 -8.98 -8.88 -16.97
C TYR A 137 -8.20 -8.13 -18.04
N PRO A 138 -8.02 -6.80 -17.94
CA PRO A 138 -7.13 -6.11 -18.85
C PRO A 138 -5.78 -6.80 -18.72
N LYS A 139 -5.33 -7.36 -19.84
CA LYS A 139 -4.00 -7.91 -20.02
C LYS A 139 -3.05 -6.81 -19.54
N GLU A 140 -2.19 -7.14 -18.59
CA GLU A 140 -1.17 -6.25 -18.06
C GLU A 140 -0.32 -5.80 -19.25
N GLU A 141 -0.56 -4.59 -19.77
CA GLU A 141 0.37 -3.93 -20.67
C GLU A 141 1.63 -3.65 -19.87
N ASP A 142 2.79 -3.93 -20.49
CA ASP A 142 4.15 -3.83 -19.98
C ASP A 142 4.50 -2.45 -19.35
N GLY A 143 3.89 -2.12 -18.21
CA GLY A 143 4.17 -0.90 -17.44
C GLY A 143 5.55 -0.91 -16.78
N ALA A 144 6.22 -2.07 -16.75
CA ALA A 144 7.59 -2.21 -16.27
C ALA A 144 8.62 -1.53 -17.19
N ARG A 145 8.24 -1.08 -18.40
CA ARG A 145 9.15 -0.39 -19.33
C ARG A 145 9.15 1.14 -19.25
N GLN A 146 8.29 1.78 -18.44
CA GLN A 146 8.31 3.25 -18.32
C GLN A 146 9.06 3.79 -17.08
N LEU A 147 9.41 2.97 -16.10
CA LEU A 147 10.14 3.45 -14.91
C LEU A 147 11.66 3.54 -15.10
N THR A 148 12.22 3.03 -16.20
CA THR A 148 13.67 3.10 -16.47
C THR A 148 14.14 4.38 -17.14
N ASN A 149 13.25 5.20 -17.71
CA ASN A 149 13.67 6.44 -18.40
C ASN A 149 13.60 7.72 -17.56
N HIS A 150 12.89 7.74 -16.41
CA HIS A 150 12.87 8.93 -15.54
C HIS A 150 13.99 8.96 -14.49
N ASN A 151 14.56 7.81 -14.12
CA ASN A 151 15.68 7.78 -13.16
C ASN A 151 17.06 7.97 -13.80
N ALA A 152 17.21 7.72 -15.11
CA ALA A 152 18.48 7.94 -15.80
C ALA A 152 18.82 9.44 -16.01
N ILE A 153 17.80 10.29 -16.10
CA ILE A 153 17.96 11.74 -16.30
C ILE A 153 18.30 12.45 -14.98
N LEU A 154 17.81 11.95 -13.84
CA LEU A 154 18.10 12.54 -12.52
C LEU A 154 19.51 12.20 -12.01
N LEU A 155 20.04 10.99 -12.30
CA LEU A 155 21.39 10.61 -11.87
C LEU A 155 22.52 11.28 -12.68
N THR A 156 22.28 11.60 -13.95
CA THR A 156 23.28 12.28 -14.80
C THR A 156 23.38 13.79 -14.51
N GLY A 157 22.29 14.41 -14.05
CA GLY A 157 22.28 15.81 -13.60
C GLY A 157 23.03 16.05 -12.28
N LEU A 158 22.92 15.14 -11.31
CA LEU A 158 23.55 15.29 -9.99
C LEU A 158 25.08 15.17 -10.02
N LEU A 159 25.64 14.36 -10.93
CA LEU A 159 27.10 14.24 -11.10
C LEU A 159 27.74 15.47 -11.78
N SER A 160 26.98 16.19 -12.60
CA SER A 160 27.47 17.39 -13.30
C SER A 160 27.57 18.61 -12.38
N ILE A 161 26.69 18.70 -11.37
CA ILE A 161 26.68 19.79 -10.39
C ILE A 161 27.86 19.66 -9.41
N VAL A 162 28.24 18.44 -9.02
CA VAL A 162 29.39 18.21 -8.14
C VAL A 162 30.72 18.58 -8.81
N TYR A 163 30.84 18.35 -10.13
CA TYR A 163 32.07 18.70 -10.87
C TYR A 163 32.24 20.21 -11.07
N ILE A 164 31.16 20.96 -11.27
CA ILE A 164 31.21 22.43 -11.41
C ILE A 164 31.58 23.09 -10.07
N VAL A 165 31.02 22.62 -8.96
CA VAL A 165 31.34 23.18 -7.63
C VAL A 165 32.80 22.93 -7.24
N LEU A 166 33.41 21.81 -7.65
CA LEU A 166 34.83 21.54 -7.36
C LEU A 166 35.80 22.43 -8.16
N GLN A 167 35.43 22.86 -9.37
CA GLN A 167 36.29 23.72 -10.21
C GLN A 167 36.31 25.20 -9.76
N PHE A 168 35.27 25.65 -9.04
CA PHE A 168 35.20 27.03 -8.52
C PHE A 168 35.78 27.21 -7.10
N HIS A 169 36.28 26.14 -6.46
CA HIS A 169 36.93 26.22 -5.14
C HIS A 169 38.48 26.15 -5.20
N PHE A 170 39.07 26.10 -6.39
CA PHE A 170 40.52 25.97 -6.58
C PHE A 170 41.15 27.04 -7.52
N ILE A 171 40.51 28.19 -7.67
CA ILE A 171 41.14 29.41 -8.25
C ILE A 171 40.98 30.56 -7.27
#